data_AF-A0A1I0YTV1-F1
#
_entry.id   AF-A0A1I0YTV1-F1
#
_cell.length_a   1.000
_cell.length_b   1.000
_cell.length_c   1.000
_cell.angle_alpha   90.00
_cell.angle_beta   90.00
_cell.angle_gamma   90.00
#
_symmetry.space_group_name_H-M   'P 1'
#
loop_
_entity.id
_entity.type
_entity.pdbx_description
1 polymer ?
#
loop_
_entity_poly.entity_id
_entity_poly.type
_entity_poly.pdbx_seq_one_letter_code
_entity_poly.pdbx_strand_id
1 'polypeptide(L)'
;MSVVGFDDSPLVAYTDPPLTTVRQPVQAMGHAAVSALVAEINRSSAARTELLFQPELIVRGSTGPAPRTAPGPALPDADGPRAAPRHGAPAHRAAG
;
A
#
# COMPACT_ATOMS: atom_id res chain seq x y z
N MET A 1 -14.30 -20.16 4.51
CA MET A 1 -13.37 -19.10 4.95
C MET A 1 -12.87 -18.38 3.70
N SER A 2 -12.55 -17.08 3.82
CA SER A 2 -12.03 -16.28 2.70
C SER A 2 -10.60 -15.88 3.01
N VAL A 3 -9.71 -15.94 2.01
CA VAL A 3 -8.29 -15.59 2.12
C VAL A 3 -7.92 -14.64 0.99
N VAL A 4 -7.18 -13.57 1.32
CA VAL A 4 -6.61 -12.63 0.36
C VAL A 4 -5.09 -12.60 0.53
N GLY A 5 -4.36 -12.73 -0.57
CA GLY A 5 -2.92 -12.58 -0.65
C GLY A 5 -2.47 -11.15 -0.94
N PHE A 6 -1.15 -10.95 -1.01
CA PHE A 6 -0.51 -9.68 -1.36
C PHE A 6 0.49 -9.88 -2.51
N ASP A 7 0.79 -8.81 -3.24
CA ASP A 7 1.74 -8.69 -4.37
C ASP A 7 1.37 -9.33 -5.73
N ASP A 8 0.43 -10.27 -5.80
CA ASP A 8 0.05 -10.99 -7.03
C ASP A 8 1.25 -11.66 -7.76
N SER A 9 2.07 -12.43 -7.02
CA SER A 9 3.19 -13.15 -7.64
C SER A 9 2.69 -14.17 -8.69
N PRO A 10 3.50 -14.52 -9.72
CA PRO A 10 3.04 -15.38 -10.81
C PRO A 10 2.45 -16.73 -10.38
N LEU A 11 2.88 -17.26 -9.23
CA LEU A 11 2.43 -18.55 -8.71
C LEU A 11 1.03 -18.51 -8.11
N VAL A 12 0.54 -17.35 -7.64
CA VAL A 12 -0.73 -17.25 -6.90
C VAL A 12 -1.97 -17.56 -7.76
N ALA A 13 -1.84 -17.45 -9.08
CA ALA A 13 -2.89 -17.83 -10.03
C ALA A 13 -3.06 -19.35 -10.17
N TYR A 14 -2.05 -20.14 -9.76
CA TYR A 14 -2.02 -21.60 -9.88
C TYR A 14 -2.25 -22.33 -8.56
N THR A 15 -2.55 -21.62 -7.48
CA THR A 15 -3.00 -22.26 -6.23
C THR A 15 -4.39 -22.87 -6.43
N ASP A 16 -4.78 -23.79 -5.56
CA ASP A 16 -6.14 -24.35 -5.52
C ASP A 16 -6.78 -24.11 -4.14
N PRO A 17 -7.79 -23.23 -4.03
CA PRO A 17 -8.32 -22.37 -5.09
C PRO A 17 -7.33 -21.26 -5.51
N PRO A 18 -7.44 -20.71 -6.74
CA PRO A 18 -6.61 -19.57 -7.15
C PRO A 18 -6.79 -18.38 -6.22
N LEU A 19 -5.68 -17.77 -5.76
CA LEU A 19 -5.70 -16.80 -4.67
C LEU A 19 -6.14 -15.40 -5.14
N THR A 20 -7.20 -14.86 -4.54
CA THR A 20 -7.53 -13.43 -4.60
C THR A 20 -6.42 -12.64 -3.93
N THR A 21 -5.97 -11.55 -4.53
CA THR A 21 -4.76 -10.85 -4.04
C THR A 21 -4.78 -9.35 -4.37
N VAL A 22 -4.10 -8.57 -3.56
CA VAL A 22 -3.83 -7.15 -3.85
C VAL A 22 -2.53 -7.07 -4.66
N ARG A 23 -2.63 -6.80 -5.96
CA ARG A 23 -1.50 -6.58 -6.85
C ARG A 23 -0.88 -5.21 -6.58
N GLN A 24 0.40 -5.22 -6.20
CA GLN A 24 1.21 -4.02 -6.06
C GLN A 24 1.94 -3.73 -7.39
N PRO A 25 2.12 -2.47 -7.79
CA PRO A 25 2.95 -2.09 -8.93
C PRO A 25 4.45 -2.17 -8.56
N VAL A 26 4.92 -3.35 -8.16
CA VAL A 26 6.27 -3.58 -7.58
C VAL A 26 7.41 -3.11 -8.48
N GLN A 27 7.25 -3.20 -9.81
CA GLN A 27 8.24 -2.71 -10.77
C GLN A 27 8.37 -1.18 -10.68
N ALA A 28 7.25 -0.46 -10.68
CA ALA A 28 7.25 1.00 -10.57
C ALA A 28 7.82 1.46 -9.21
N MET A 29 7.46 0.75 -8.13
CA MET A 29 8.03 1.02 -6.80
C MET A 29 9.55 0.83 -6.77
N GLY A 30 10.05 -0.27 -7.35
CA GLY A 30 11.49 -0.54 -7.44
C GLY A 30 12.23 0.52 -8.26
N HIS A 31 11.69 0.89 -9.43
CA HIS A 31 12.25 1.97 -10.25
C HIS A 31 12.30 3.30 -9.51
N ALA A 32 11.24 3.66 -8.80
CA ALA A 32 11.19 4.88 -8.01
C ALA A 32 12.23 4.87 -6.89
N ALA A 33 12.36 3.76 -6.17
CA ALA A 33 13.33 3.62 -5.08
C ALA A 33 14.78 3.76 -5.58
N VAL A 34 15.13 3.07 -6.68
CA VAL A 34 16.47 3.19 -7.29
C VAL A 34 16.72 4.60 -7.80
N SER A 35 15.74 5.22 -8.45
CA SER A 35 15.87 6.58 -8.97
C SER A 35 16.12 7.59 -7.85
N ALA A 36 15.39 7.47 -6.74
CA ALA A 36 15.59 8.30 -5.56
C ALA A 36 17.00 8.11 -4.97
N LEU A 37 17.47 6.87 -4.84
CA LEU A 37 18.82 6.58 -4.35
C LEU A 37 19.91 7.18 -5.24
N VAL A 38 19.79 7.04 -6.57
CA VAL A 38 20.74 7.62 -7.53
C VAL A 38 20.77 9.14 -7.45
N ALA A 39 19.61 9.78 -7.29
CA ALA A 39 19.52 11.23 -7.12
C ALA A 39 20.25 11.70 -5.84
N GLU A 40 20.07 10.99 -4.73
CA GLU A 40 20.76 11.27 -3.46
C GLU A 40 22.29 11.13 -3.61
N ILE A 41 22.76 10.06 -4.25
CA ILE A 41 24.20 9.83 -4.52
C ILE A 41 24.80 10.99 -5.31
N ASN A 42 24.08 11.48 -6.31
CA ASN A 42 24.53 12.58 -7.15
C ASN A 42 24.41 13.96 -6.48
N ARG A 43 23.92 14.05 -5.24
CA ARG A 43 23.59 15.29 -4.53
C ARG A 43 22.68 16.22 -5.34
N SER A 44 21.92 15.66 -6.29
CA SER A 44 20.77 16.37 -6.83
C SER A 44 19.74 16.36 -5.71
N SER A 45 19.26 17.54 -5.29
CA SER A 45 18.18 17.64 -4.32
C SER A 45 16.94 16.96 -4.90
N ALA A 46 16.83 15.65 -4.72
CA ALA A 46 15.55 15.00 -4.76
C ALA A 46 14.88 15.47 -3.48
N ALA A 47 13.87 16.34 -3.61
CA ALA A 47 12.94 16.51 -2.50
C ALA A 47 12.54 15.10 -2.07
N ARG A 48 12.72 14.78 -0.78
CA ARG A 48 12.29 13.51 -0.20
C ARG A 48 10.77 13.43 -0.41
N THR A 49 10.39 12.82 -1.52
CA THR A 49 9.04 12.88 -2.06
C THR A 49 8.32 11.63 -1.63
N GLU A 50 7.16 11.80 -1.01
CA GLU A 50 6.27 10.68 -0.77
C GLU A 50 5.63 10.27 -2.10
N LEU A 51 5.85 9.02 -2.48
CA LEU A 51 5.28 8.43 -3.70
C LEU A 51 4.14 7.51 -3.29
N LEU A 52 2.95 7.80 -3.81
CA LEU A 52 1.77 6.97 -3.63
C LEU A 52 1.56 6.10 -4.87
N PHE A 53 1.42 4.80 -4.63
CA PHE A 53 1.16 3.81 -5.66
C PHE A 53 -0.25 3.26 -5.46
N GLN A 54 -1.02 3.16 -6.55
CA GLN A 54 -2.36 2.60 -6.52
C GLN A 54 -2.28 1.08 -6.71
N PRO A 55 -2.63 0.29 -5.69
CA PRO A 55 -2.75 -1.15 -5.85
C PRO A 55 -4.08 -1.53 -6.51
N GLU A 56 -4.16 -2.76 -6.99
CA GLU A 56 -5.36 -3.32 -7.61
C GLU A 56 -5.77 -4.62 -6.91
N LEU A 57 -7.06 -4.78 -6.60
CA LEU A 57 -7.58 -6.05 -6.08
C LEU A 57 -7.91 -6.99 -7.24
N ILE A 58 -7.23 -8.12 -7.30
CA ILE A 58 -7.46 -9.17 -8.29
C ILE A 58 -8.28 -10.29 -7.64
N VAL A 59 -9.56 -10.36 -7.98
CA VAL A 59 -10.51 -11.34 -7.43
C VAL A 59 -10.37 -12.69 -8.14
N ARG A 60 -10.22 -13.76 -7.35
CA ARG A 60 -10.14 -15.16 -7.79
C ARG A 60 -10.96 -16.07 -6.86
N GLY A 61 -10.58 -17.35 -6.74
CA GLY A 61 -11.37 -18.40 -6.08
C GLY A 61 -11.23 -18.50 -4.56
N SER A 62 -10.23 -17.85 -3.95
CA SER A 62 -10.00 -17.96 -2.49
C SER A 62 -10.89 -17.06 -1.63
N THR A 63 -11.75 -16.24 -2.24
CA THR A 63 -12.69 -15.36 -1.54
C THR A 63 -14.13 -15.64 -1.97
N GLY A 64 -15.06 -15.53 -1.03
CA GLY A 64 -16.48 -15.62 -1.30
C GLY A 64 -17.31 -14.73 -0.38
N PRO A 65 -18.64 -14.68 -0.59
CA PRO A 65 -19.54 -13.90 0.24
C PRO A 65 -19.49 -14.35 1.70
N ALA A 66 -19.57 -13.39 2.62
CA ALA A 66 -19.77 -13.71 4.02
C ALA A 66 -21.16 -14.36 4.21
N PRO A 67 -21.32 -15.29 5.17
CA PRO A 67 -22.65 -15.76 5.56
C PRO A 67 -23.56 -14.57 5.89
N ARG A 68 -24.83 -14.63 5.48
CA ARG A 68 -25.81 -13.60 5.83
C ARG A 68 -26.09 -13.67 7.33
N THR A 69 -25.47 -12.79 8.10
CA THR A 69 -25.89 -12.51 9.47
C THR A 69 -27.06 -11.52 9.43
N ALA A 70 -28.05 -11.67 10.32
CA ALA A 70 -29.02 -10.60 10.57
C ALA A 70 -28.26 -9.31 10.92
N PRO A 71 -28.75 -8.11 10.52
CA PRO A 71 -28.03 -6.87 10.77
C PRO A 71 -27.69 -6.75 12.27
N GLY A 72 -26.39 -6.78 12.57
CA GLY A 72 -25.88 -6.46 13.89
C GLY A 72 -26.07 -4.97 14.20
N PRO A 73 -25.94 -4.55 15.46
CA PRO A 73 -25.99 -3.13 15.80
C PRO A 73 -24.96 -2.38 14.94
N ALA A 74 -25.39 -1.25 14.35
CA ALA A 74 -24.54 -0.43 13.51
C ALA A 74 -23.23 -0.10 14.25
N LEU A 75 -22.10 -0.39 13.61
CA LEU A 75 -20.82 0.14 14.08
C LEU A 75 -20.88 1.66 13.97
N PRO A 76 -20.39 2.42 14.97
CA PRO A 76 -20.33 3.87 14.88
C PRO A 76 -19.48 4.27 13.67
N ASP A 77 -19.94 5.27 12.93
CA ASP A 77 -19.29 5.77 11.72
C ASP A 77 -17.80 6.03 11.98
N ALA A 78 -16.94 5.43 11.16
CA ALA A 78 -15.49 5.54 11.27
C ALA A 78 -14.96 6.93 10.82
N ASP A 79 -15.84 7.89 10.59
CA ASP A 79 -15.53 9.30 10.27
C ASP A 79 -15.16 10.11 11.53
N GLY A 80 -14.41 9.49 12.44
CA GLY A 80 -13.63 10.24 13.42
C GLY A 80 -12.57 11.07 12.68
N PRO A 81 -12.21 12.27 13.17
CA PRO A 81 -11.24 13.14 12.50
C PRO A 81 -9.93 12.37 12.27
N ARG A 82 -9.65 12.06 11.00
CA ARG A 82 -8.41 11.43 10.57
C ARG A 82 -7.27 12.37 10.99
N ALA A 83 -6.44 11.93 11.92
CA ALA A 83 -5.33 12.73 12.42
C ALA A 83 -4.52 13.23 11.23
N ALA A 84 -4.40 14.56 11.10
CA ALA A 84 -3.63 15.19 10.05
C ALA A 84 -2.18 14.64 10.06
N PRO A 85 -1.55 14.43 8.89
CA PRO A 85 -0.16 14.05 8.84
C PRO A 85 0.66 15.10 9.60
N ARG A 86 1.42 14.65 10.60
CA ARG A 86 2.28 15.51 11.40
C ARG A 86 3.43 15.99 10.52
N HIS A 87 3.26 17.13 9.84
CA HIS A 87 4.39 17.88 9.29
C HIS A 87 5.04 18.72 10.40
N GLY A 88 6.35 18.53 10.58
CA GLY A 88 7.23 19.44 11.31
C GLY A 88 8.37 18.69 12.02
N ALA A 89 9.65 19.06 11.91
CA ALA A 89 10.21 20.39 11.63
C ALA A 89 11.56 20.31 10.88
N PRO A 90 12.00 21.41 10.22
CA PRO A 90 13.32 21.49 9.59
C PRO A 90 14.38 21.84 10.65
N ALA A 91 15.49 21.10 10.69
CA ALA A 91 16.67 21.51 11.43
C ALA A 91 17.58 22.35 10.52
N HIS A 92 17.42 23.67 10.61
CA HIS A 92 18.34 24.64 10.02
C HIS A 92 19.59 24.78 10.91
N ARG A 93 20.72 24.29 10.40
CA ARG A 93 22.12 24.82 10.43
C ARG A 93 22.64 25.64 11.64
N ALA A 94 23.81 25.25 12.13
CA ALA A 94 24.99 26.09 12.46
C ALA A 94 26.23 25.14 12.41
N ALA A 95 27.31 25.30 11.63
CA ALA A 95 28.17 26.43 11.31
C ALA A 95 28.74 27.09 12.58
N GLY A 96 29.95 26.68 12.95
CA GLY A 96 30.75 27.18 14.07
C GLY A 96 31.78 26.14 14.48
#